data_AF-A0A914PX57-F1
#
_entry.id   AF-A0A914PX57-F1
#
_cell.length_a   1.000
_cell.length_b   1.000
_cell.length_c   1.000
_cell.angle_alpha   90.00
_cell.angle_beta   90.00
_cell.angle_gamma   90.00
#
_symmetry.space_group_name_H-M   'P 1'
#
loop_
_entity.id
_entity.type
_entity.pdbx_description
1 polymer ?
#
loop_
_entity_poly.entity_id
_entity_poly.type
_entity_poly.pdbx_seq_one_letter_code
_entity_poly.pdbx_strand_id
1 'polypeptide(L)'
;MVPFIGGGKVNKQFLDAFNNIWINAGMKDDILTLKNKNPYSNIVIVGHSTGGAMASLAALTITATGIKDRVALFTFGEPRTGDKNFASDFTSANFVISYRVVHNADIVSHLPSINDSNYYHHISEMWWPNNMANGSNYIKCSKYDGEDPKCSNSLDVSKLNFDDHKTYFGRKFSEYGISGCADLITSMNDGVKANGKSQKKSD
;
A
#
# COMPACT_ATOMS: atom_id res chain seq x y z
N MET A 1 -6.15 -20.66 2.72
CA MET A 1 -6.89 -19.64 1.94
C MET A 1 -8.35 -20.04 1.81
N VAL A 2 -9.25 -19.07 1.61
CA VAL A 2 -10.70 -19.25 1.42
C VAL A 2 -11.17 -18.55 0.14
N PRO A 3 -12.25 -18.99 -0.52
CA PRO A 3 -12.78 -18.31 -1.70
C PRO A 3 -13.09 -16.84 -1.43
N PHE A 4 -12.81 -15.97 -2.40
CA PHE A 4 -13.07 -14.53 -2.31
C PHE A 4 -14.06 -14.10 -3.39
N ILE A 5 -14.99 -13.21 -3.04
CA ILE A 5 -16.03 -12.75 -3.96
C ILE A 5 -15.45 -11.98 -5.16
N GLY A 6 -14.30 -11.34 -4.99
CA GLY A 6 -13.58 -10.65 -6.07
C GLY A 6 -12.74 -11.56 -6.96
N GLY A 7 -12.74 -12.89 -6.73
CA GLY A 7 -11.98 -13.86 -7.52
C GLY A 7 -10.89 -14.59 -6.73
N GLY A 8 -10.55 -15.80 -7.17
CA GLY A 8 -9.56 -16.67 -6.54
C GLY A 8 -9.82 -17.03 -5.07
N LYS A 9 -8.73 -17.29 -4.34
CA LYS A 9 -8.74 -17.53 -2.90
C LYS A 9 -7.77 -16.59 -2.19
N VAL A 10 -8.10 -16.20 -0.97
CA VAL A 10 -7.33 -15.24 -0.17
C VAL A 10 -7.04 -15.77 1.23
N ASN A 11 -6.08 -15.18 1.93
CA ASN A 11 -5.84 -15.49 3.33
C ASN A 11 -7.11 -15.20 4.17
N LYS A 12 -7.53 -16.17 4.98
CA LYS A 12 -8.77 -16.06 5.77
C LYS A 12 -8.70 -14.89 6.76
N GLN A 13 -7.56 -14.69 7.43
CA GLN A 13 -7.42 -13.65 8.45
C GLN A 13 -7.54 -12.25 7.83
N PHE A 14 -6.93 -12.02 6.67
CA PHE A 14 -7.07 -10.76 5.95
C PHE A 14 -8.51 -10.53 5.49
N LEU A 15 -9.19 -11.57 5.00
CA LEU A 15 -10.59 -11.47 4.61
C LEU A 15 -11.53 -11.20 5.79
N ASP A 16 -11.33 -11.88 6.92
CA ASP A 16 -12.13 -11.66 8.14
C ASP A 16 -11.94 -10.23 8.65
N ALA A 17 -10.69 -9.75 8.71
CA ALA A 17 -10.38 -8.38 9.12
C ALA A 17 -10.99 -7.33 8.17
N PHE A 18 -10.89 -7.56 6.85
CA PHE A 18 -11.56 -6.73 5.87
C PHE A 18 -13.08 -6.73 6.05
N ASN A 19 -13.71 -7.89 6.20
CA ASN A 19 -15.18 -7.99 6.36
C ASN A 19 -15.69 -7.32 7.64
N ASN A 20 -14.90 -7.31 8.71
CA ASN A 20 -15.25 -6.58 9.92
C ASN A 20 -15.40 -5.07 9.66
N ILE A 21 -14.58 -4.50 8.78
CA ILE A 21 -14.68 -3.08 8.44
C ILE A 21 -15.71 -2.86 7.32
N TRP A 22 -15.62 -3.67 6.27
CA TRP A 22 -16.45 -3.56 5.08
C TRP A 22 -17.94 -3.76 5.36
N ILE A 23 -18.27 -4.81 6.10
CA ILE A 23 -19.65 -5.20 6.41
C ILE A 23 -20.05 -4.68 7.78
N ASN A 24 -19.31 -5.07 8.83
CA ASN A 24 -19.80 -4.88 10.20
C ASN A 24 -19.69 -3.41 10.66
N ALA A 25 -18.68 -2.68 10.21
CA ALA A 25 -18.51 -1.25 10.51
C ALA A 25 -19.19 -0.31 9.50
N GLY A 26 -19.84 -0.83 8.45
CA GLY A 26 -20.64 -0.04 7.52
C GLY A 26 -19.90 0.63 6.35
N MET A 27 -18.59 0.36 6.15
CA MET A 27 -17.82 1.00 5.07
C MET A 27 -18.40 0.74 3.67
N LYS A 28 -19.03 -0.43 3.45
CA LYS A 28 -19.75 -0.72 2.20
C LYS A 28 -20.83 0.32 1.91
N ASP A 29 -21.64 0.66 2.90
CA ASP A 29 -22.77 1.59 2.74
C ASP A 29 -22.28 3.02 2.53
N ASP A 30 -21.19 3.41 3.19
CA ASP A 30 -20.51 4.68 2.96
C ASP A 30 -20.01 4.81 1.52
N ILE A 31 -19.33 3.78 1.00
CA ILE A 31 -18.82 3.77 -0.38
C ILE A 31 -19.97 3.83 -1.39
N LEU A 32 -21.06 3.08 -1.18
CA LEU A 32 -22.23 3.14 -2.06
C LEU A 32 -22.93 4.50 -2.01
N THR A 33 -23.00 5.11 -0.83
CA THR A 33 -23.54 6.47 -0.66
C THR A 33 -22.67 7.50 -1.40
N LEU A 34 -21.35 7.41 -1.26
CA LEU A 34 -20.40 8.29 -1.94
C LEU A 34 -20.44 8.08 -3.46
N LYS A 35 -20.59 6.85 -3.94
CA LYS A 35 -20.77 6.54 -5.36
C LYS A 35 -21.94 7.32 -5.96
N ASN A 36 -23.06 7.40 -5.25
CA ASN A 36 -24.28 8.05 -5.72
C ASN A 36 -24.21 9.58 -5.61
N LYS A 37 -23.59 10.11 -4.54
CA LYS A 37 -23.46 11.55 -4.33
C LYS A 37 -22.36 12.19 -5.19
N ASN A 38 -21.31 11.43 -5.49
CA ASN A 38 -20.14 11.92 -6.20
C ASN A 38 -19.65 10.88 -7.23
N PRO A 39 -20.35 10.76 -8.37
CA PRO A 39 -20.09 9.73 -9.36
C PRO A 39 -18.74 9.89 -10.10
N TYR A 40 -18.09 11.06 -9.99
CA TYR A 40 -16.84 11.38 -10.70
C TYR A 40 -15.60 11.34 -9.80
N SER A 41 -15.73 11.21 -8.48
CA SER A 41 -14.56 11.15 -7.60
C SER A 41 -13.82 9.83 -7.69
N ASN A 42 -12.49 9.94 -7.72
CA ASN A 42 -11.58 8.83 -7.54
C ASN A 42 -11.63 8.33 -6.09
N ILE A 43 -11.48 7.01 -5.93
CA ILE A 43 -11.35 6.32 -4.65
C ILE A 43 -9.89 5.93 -4.51
N VAL A 44 -9.19 6.55 -3.57
CA VAL A 44 -7.82 6.19 -3.22
C VAL A 44 -7.86 5.27 -2.02
N ILE A 45 -7.32 4.08 -2.18
CA ILE A 45 -7.24 3.06 -1.13
C ILE A 45 -5.77 2.90 -0.77
N VAL A 46 -5.48 3.00 0.52
CA VAL A 46 -4.13 2.87 1.04
C VAL A 46 -4.08 1.88 2.19
N GLY A 47 -2.96 1.19 2.33
CA GLY A 47 -2.77 0.24 3.42
C GLY A 47 -1.31 -0.10 3.66
N HIS A 48 -0.92 -0.23 4.92
CA HIS A 48 0.41 -0.70 5.33
C HIS A 48 0.31 -2.08 5.98
N SER A 49 1.29 -2.94 5.75
CA SER A 49 1.36 -4.27 6.38
C SER A 49 0.10 -5.11 6.09
N THR A 50 -0.50 -5.73 7.11
CA THR A 50 -1.83 -6.37 7.04
C THR A 50 -2.91 -5.44 6.45
N GLY A 51 -2.84 -4.14 6.72
CA GLY A 51 -3.72 -3.15 6.10
C GLY A 51 -3.53 -3.04 4.58
N GLY A 52 -2.33 -3.31 4.07
CA GLY A 52 -2.05 -3.43 2.64
C GLY A 52 -2.83 -4.58 2.00
N ALA A 53 -2.80 -5.77 2.63
CA ALA A 53 -3.59 -6.90 2.17
C ALA A 53 -5.11 -6.59 2.18
N MET A 54 -5.59 -5.96 3.26
CA MET A 54 -6.99 -5.52 3.34
C MET A 54 -7.35 -4.48 2.28
N ALA A 55 -6.44 -3.55 1.97
CA ALA A 55 -6.62 -2.55 0.92
C ALA A 55 -6.73 -3.19 -0.47
N SER A 56 -5.95 -4.23 -0.76
CA SER A 56 -6.04 -5.00 -2.00
C SER A 56 -7.37 -5.74 -2.14
N LEU A 57 -7.88 -6.34 -1.04
CA LEU A 57 -9.23 -6.91 -1.00
C LEU A 57 -10.31 -5.84 -1.22
N ALA A 58 -10.16 -4.67 -0.60
CA ALA A 58 -11.09 -3.56 -0.77
C ALA A 58 -11.12 -3.06 -2.22
N ALA A 59 -9.96 -2.91 -2.87
CA ALA A 59 -9.83 -2.46 -4.25
C ALA A 59 -10.60 -3.36 -5.23
N LEU A 60 -10.40 -4.68 -5.13
CA LEU A 60 -11.16 -5.63 -5.96
C LEU A 60 -12.64 -5.64 -5.62
N THR A 61 -13.00 -5.61 -4.33
CA THR A 61 -14.41 -5.58 -3.91
C THR A 61 -15.14 -4.37 -4.48
N ILE A 62 -14.55 -3.18 -4.37
CA ILE A 62 -15.12 -1.92 -4.85
C ILE A 62 -15.25 -1.95 -6.38
N THR A 63 -14.22 -2.43 -7.08
CA THR A 63 -14.25 -2.62 -8.53
C THR A 63 -15.40 -3.53 -8.96
N ALA A 64 -15.62 -4.63 -8.23
CA ALA A 64 -16.73 -5.55 -8.48
C ALA A 64 -18.12 -4.92 -8.29
N THR A 65 -18.24 -3.82 -7.51
CA THR A 65 -19.50 -3.03 -7.41
C THR A 65 -19.75 -2.09 -8.59
N GLY A 66 -18.94 -2.16 -9.65
CA GLY A 66 -19.05 -1.31 -10.84
C GLY A 66 -18.39 0.06 -10.69
N ILE A 67 -17.42 0.20 -9.78
CA ILE A 67 -16.57 1.39 -9.64
C ILE A 67 -15.15 1.05 -10.12
N LYS A 68 -15.00 0.63 -11.39
CA LYS A 68 -13.71 0.12 -11.88
C LYS A 68 -12.72 1.24 -12.16
N ASP A 69 -13.11 2.18 -13.00
CA ASP A 69 -12.23 3.20 -13.59
C ASP A 69 -11.95 4.40 -12.67
N ARG A 70 -12.12 4.22 -11.35
CA ARG A 70 -11.95 5.27 -10.34
C ARG A 70 -11.10 4.83 -9.16
N VAL A 71 -10.67 3.57 -9.10
CA VAL A 71 -9.91 3.04 -7.96
C VAL A 71 -8.42 3.20 -8.20
N ALA A 72 -7.76 3.83 -7.23
CA ALA A 72 -6.32 3.92 -7.10
C ALA A 72 -5.89 3.18 -5.83
N LEU A 73 -4.94 2.25 -5.95
CA LEU A 73 -4.41 1.48 -4.81
C LEU A 73 -2.93 1.78 -4.57
N PHE A 74 -2.57 2.06 -3.32
CA PHE A 74 -1.18 2.12 -2.87
C PHE A 74 -1.02 1.32 -1.59
N THR A 75 -0.25 0.24 -1.64
CA THR A 75 0.07 -0.55 -0.45
C THR A 75 1.54 -0.40 -0.09
N PHE A 76 1.85 -0.56 1.20
CA PHE A 76 3.22 -0.43 1.74
C PHE A 76 3.55 -1.67 2.56
N GLY A 77 4.58 -2.41 2.16
CA GLY A 77 4.95 -3.64 2.86
C GLY A 77 3.84 -4.69 2.82
N GLU A 78 3.09 -4.76 1.72
CA GLU A 78 1.96 -5.69 1.59
C GLU A 78 2.46 -7.14 1.57
N PRO A 79 1.95 -8.02 2.45
CA PRO A 79 2.18 -9.46 2.39
C PRO A 79 1.38 -10.09 1.22
N ARG A 80 1.79 -11.28 0.76
CA ARG A 80 1.03 -12.00 -0.28
C ARG A 80 -0.39 -12.27 0.21
N THR A 81 -1.38 -11.75 -0.52
CA THR A 81 -2.77 -11.69 -0.08
C THR A 81 -3.59 -12.92 -0.47
N GLY A 82 -3.31 -13.51 -1.63
CA GLY A 82 -4.11 -14.62 -2.17
C GLY A 82 -3.34 -15.54 -3.10
N ASP A 83 -4.09 -16.40 -3.80
CA ASP A 83 -3.53 -17.35 -4.75
C ASP A 83 -3.28 -16.72 -6.13
N LYS A 84 -2.76 -17.53 -7.06
CA LYS A 84 -2.49 -17.10 -8.43
C LYS A 84 -3.74 -16.61 -9.17
N ASN A 85 -4.91 -17.18 -8.85
CA ASN A 85 -6.17 -16.75 -9.45
C ASN A 85 -6.54 -15.35 -8.94
N PHE A 86 -6.43 -15.10 -7.63
CA PHE A 86 -6.58 -13.76 -7.07
C PHE A 86 -5.64 -12.75 -7.73
N ALA A 87 -4.36 -13.08 -7.89
CA ALA A 87 -3.39 -12.20 -8.57
C ALA A 87 -3.74 -11.93 -10.05
N SER A 88 -4.28 -12.93 -10.75
CA SER A 88 -4.74 -12.82 -12.13
C SER A 88 -6.00 -11.97 -12.26
N ASP A 89 -6.98 -12.18 -11.38
CA ASP A 89 -8.21 -11.40 -11.31
C ASP A 89 -7.89 -9.93 -10.96
N PHE A 90 -6.93 -9.71 -10.06
CA PHE A 90 -6.41 -8.38 -9.73
C PHE A 90 -5.82 -7.67 -10.95
N THR A 91 -5.02 -8.37 -11.75
CA THR A 91 -4.44 -7.84 -12.98
C THR A 91 -5.51 -7.41 -13.99
N SER A 92 -6.66 -8.09 -13.99
CA SER A 92 -7.76 -7.87 -14.95
C SER A 92 -8.78 -6.81 -14.50
N ALA A 93 -8.62 -6.25 -13.30
CA ALA A 93 -9.63 -5.42 -12.64
C ALA A 93 -9.72 -3.96 -13.16
N ASN A 94 -8.83 -3.55 -14.07
CA ASN A 94 -8.81 -2.22 -14.70
C ASN A 94 -8.76 -1.03 -13.72
N PHE A 95 -7.86 -1.08 -12.74
CA PHE A 95 -7.61 0.05 -11.83
C PHE A 95 -7.07 1.28 -12.58
N VAL A 96 -7.31 2.47 -12.04
CA VAL A 96 -6.64 3.70 -12.51
C VAL A 96 -5.13 3.58 -12.29
N ILE A 97 -4.76 3.11 -11.10
CA ILE A 97 -3.38 2.87 -10.69
C ILE A 97 -3.36 1.86 -9.55
N SER A 98 -2.36 1.00 -9.52
CA SER A 98 -2.13 0.08 -8.41
C SER A 98 -0.64 -0.13 -8.24
N TYR A 99 -0.10 0.19 -7.06
CA TYR A 99 1.29 -0.07 -6.73
C TYR A 99 1.44 -0.71 -5.36
N ARG A 100 2.26 -1.76 -5.29
CA ARG A 100 2.79 -2.31 -4.05
C ARG A 100 4.16 -1.70 -3.81
N VAL A 101 4.31 -0.92 -2.75
CA VAL A 101 5.56 -0.24 -2.40
C VAL A 101 6.33 -1.09 -1.40
N VAL A 102 7.56 -1.43 -1.73
CA VAL A 102 8.45 -2.25 -0.90
C VAL A 102 9.71 -1.46 -0.56
N HIS A 103 10.03 -1.39 0.73
CA HIS A 103 11.24 -0.74 1.23
C HIS A 103 12.33 -1.78 1.49
N ASN A 104 13.45 -1.65 0.77
CA ASN A 104 14.67 -2.42 0.94
C ASN A 104 14.41 -3.93 1.16
N ALA A 105 14.75 -4.47 2.33
CA ALA A 105 14.64 -5.90 2.64
C ALA A 105 13.47 -6.18 3.60
N ASP A 106 12.36 -5.45 3.48
CA ASP A 106 11.12 -5.66 4.23
C ASP A 106 10.62 -7.10 4.11
N ILE A 107 10.78 -7.87 5.19
CA ILE A 107 10.37 -9.28 5.26
C ILE A 107 8.88 -9.50 5.04
N VAL A 108 8.01 -8.55 5.42
CA VAL A 108 6.56 -8.75 5.37
C VAL A 108 6.08 -8.90 3.94
N SER A 109 6.69 -8.18 3.00
CA SER A 109 6.41 -8.35 1.58
C SER A 109 6.84 -9.69 1.00
N HIS A 110 7.60 -10.50 1.73
CA HIS A 110 7.94 -11.86 1.33
C HIS A 110 7.13 -12.93 2.07
N LEU A 111 6.16 -12.52 2.90
CA LEU A 111 5.31 -13.42 3.68
C LEU A 111 3.86 -13.41 3.16
N PRO A 112 3.14 -14.54 3.25
CA PRO A 112 3.69 -15.89 3.41
C PRO A 112 4.64 -16.24 2.26
N SER A 113 5.55 -17.21 2.47
CA SER A 113 6.45 -17.67 1.40
C SER A 113 5.64 -18.19 0.21
N ILE A 114 6.12 -18.01 -1.01
CA ILE A 114 5.48 -18.56 -2.22
C ILE A 114 5.37 -20.09 -2.15
N ASN A 115 6.35 -20.73 -1.48
CA ASN A 115 6.40 -22.18 -1.29
C ASN A 115 5.37 -22.65 -0.25
N ASP A 116 4.89 -21.75 0.60
CA ASP A 116 3.85 -22.06 1.57
C ASP A 116 2.49 -21.82 0.92
N SER A 117 1.72 -22.90 0.69
CA SER A 117 0.30 -22.81 0.30
C SER A 117 -0.02 -22.07 -1.01
N ASN A 118 0.95 -21.82 -1.91
CA ASN A 118 0.75 -21.15 -3.21
C ASN A 118 0.18 -19.72 -3.11
N TYR A 119 0.73 -18.90 -2.21
CA TYR A 119 0.43 -17.47 -2.20
C TYR A 119 1.20 -16.74 -3.30
N TYR A 120 0.53 -15.77 -3.94
CA TYR A 120 1.09 -14.91 -4.99
C TYR A 120 0.75 -13.46 -4.72
N HIS A 121 1.70 -12.60 -5.05
CA HIS A 121 1.46 -11.18 -5.20
C HIS A 121 0.68 -10.88 -6.47
N HIS A 122 -0.17 -9.86 -6.40
CA HIS A 122 -0.62 -9.19 -7.60
C HIS A 122 0.48 -8.26 -8.16
N ILE A 123 0.31 -7.87 -9.42
CA ILE A 123 1.30 -7.07 -10.14
C ILE A 123 1.50 -5.65 -9.58
N SER A 124 2.59 -5.06 -10.10
CA SER A 124 3.05 -3.68 -10.01
C SER A 124 3.73 -3.33 -8.69
N GLU A 125 4.82 -4.04 -8.40
CA GLU A 125 5.76 -3.65 -7.34
C GLU A 125 6.59 -2.41 -7.73
N MET A 126 6.77 -1.53 -6.76
CA MET A 126 7.68 -0.39 -6.75
C MET A 126 8.67 -0.59 -5.60
N TRP A 127 9.92 -0.92 -5.93
CA TRP A 127 10.90 -1.32 -4.93
C TRP A 127 11.99 -0.26 -4.74
N TRP A 128 12.22 0.17 -3.50
CA TRP A 128 13.35 1.03 -3.12
C TRP A 128 14.45 0.18 -2.47
N PRO A 129 15.49 -0.25 -3.22
CA PRO A 129 16.45 -1.25 -2.73
C PRO A 129 17.45 -0.75 -1.68
N ASN A 130 17.39 0.52 -1.27
CA ASN A 130 18.35 1.10 -0.32
C ASN A 130 17.65 1.92 0.75
N ASN A 131 17.13 3.09 0.38
CA ASN A 131 16.42 4.00 1.29
C ASN A 131 15.33 4.75 0.51
N MET A 132 14.43 5.42 1.22
CA MET A 132 13.30 6.17 0.64
C MET A 132 13.39 7.68 0.88
N ALA A 133 14.60 8.24 0.98
CA ALA A 133 14.76 9.70 1.02
C ALA A 133 14.31 10.36 -0.30
N ASN A 134 14.07 11.67 -0.27
CA ASN A 134 13.71 12.40 -1.47
C ASN A 134 14.83 12.29 -2.53
N GLY A 135 14.47 11.94 -3.77
CA GLY A 135 15.42 11.69 -4.85
C GLY A 135 16.03 10.29 -4.89
N SER A 136 15.68 9.40 -3.95
CA SER A 136 16.20 8.03 -3.94
C SER A 136 15.69 7.20 -5.11
N ASN A 137 16.60 6.41 -5.67
CA ASN A 137 16.32 5.52 -6.79
C ASN A 137 15.34 4.41 -6.39
N TYR A 138 14.46 4.06 -7.32
CA TYR A 138 13.53 2.96 -7.20
C TYR A 138 13.49 2.15 -8.50
N ILE A 139 13.01 0.92 -8.39
CA ILE A 139 12.84 -0.01 -9.49
C ILE A 139 11.35 -0.20 -9.71
N LYS A 140 10.90 -0.01 -10.96
CA LYS A 140 9.56 -0.42 -11.41
C LYS A 140 9.66 -1.88 -11.84
N CYS A 141 8.98 -2.76 -11.14
CA CYS A 141 9.04 -4.19 -11.38
C CYS A 141 8.14 -4.60 -12.55
N SER A 142 8.20 -5.89 -12.91
CA SER A 142 7.37 -6.45 -13.97
C SER A 142 5.89 -6.04 -13.83
N LYS A 143 5.33 -5.53 -14.92
CA LYS A 143 3.89 -5.26 -15.05
C LYS A 143 3.07 -6.52 -15.39
N TYR A 144 3.72 -7.67 -15.49
CA TYR A 144 3.12 -8.94 -15.91
C TYR A 144 3.32 -10.06 -14.90
N ASP A 145 4.24 -9.88 -13.96
CA ASP A 145 4.61 -10.88 -12.97
C ASP A 145 4.69 -10.21 -11.59
N GLY A 146 3.82 -10.63 -10.66
CA GLY A 146 3.81 -10.12 -9.29
C GLY A 146 5.00 -10.60 -8.45
N GLU A 147 5.75 -11.59 -8.95
CA GLU A 147 6.85 -12.27 -8.25
C GLU A 147 8.22 -12.05 -8.92
N ASP A 148 8.43 -10.89 -9.55
CA ASP A 148 9.63 -10.58 -10.36
C ASP A 148 10.96 -10.87 -9.62
N PRO A 149 11.76 -11.88 -10.06
CA PRO A 149 13.00 -12.27 -9.38
C PRO A 149 14.13 -11.24 -9.54
N LYS A 150 13.93 -10.16 -10.30
CA LYS A 150 14.88 -9.05 -10.45
C LYS A 150 14.56 -7.87 -9.53
N CYS A 151 13.45 -7.92 -8.80
CA CYS A 151 13.04 -6.92 -7.82
C CYS A 151 13.32 -7.38 -6.39
N SER A 152 12.49 -7.06 -5.40
CA SER A 152 12.74 -7.43 -4.00
C SER A 152 12.93 -8.94 -3.82
N ASN A 153 12.30 -9.76 -4.67
CA ASN A 153 12.51 -11.22 -4.71
C ASN A 153 13.95 -11.63 -5.12
N SER A 154 14.81 -10.70 -5.56
CA SER A 154 16.23 -10.97 -5.80
C SER A 154 17.06 -11.01 -4.51
N LEU A 155 16.49 -10.59 -3.38
CA LEU A 155 17.20 -10.55 -2.10
C LEU A 155 17.35 -11.96 -1.52
N ASP A 156 18.51 -12.19 -0.88
CA ASP A 156 18.73 -13.38 -0.07
C ASP A 156 17.81 -13.34 1.16
N VAL A 157 17.12 -14.44 1.43
CA VAL A 157 16.19 -14.58 2.57
C VAL A 157 16.83 -14.25 3.91
N SER A 158 18.15 -14.45 4.06
CA SER A 158 18.92 -14.12 5.26
C SER A 158 19.11 -12.62 5.50
N LYS A 159 18.86 -11.78 4.48
CA LYS A 159 18.95 -10.31 4.56
C LYS A 159 17.61 -9.65 4.89
N LEU A 160 16.51 -10.40 4.79
CA LEU A 160 15.18 -9.88 5.06
C LEU A 160 15.05 -9.51 6.54
N ASN A 161 14.45 -8.36 6.82
CA ASN A 161 14.32 -7.83 8.17
C ASN A 161 12.99 -7.10 8.36
N PHE A 162 12.59 -6.95 9.62
CA PHE A 162 11.37 -6.24 10.00
C PHE A 162 11.59 -4.75 10.24
N ASP A 163 12.83 -4.26 10.25
CA ASP A 163 13.10 -2.83 10.49
C ASP A 163 12.76 -1.98 9.27
N ASP A 164 13.06 -2.47 8.07
CA ASP A 164 12.68 -1.83 6.82
C ASP A 164 11.15 -1.73 6.67
N HIS A 165 10.40 -2.66 7.25
CA HIS A 165 8.93 -2.66 7.27
C HIS A 165 8.31 -1.48 8.03
N LYS A 166 9.06 -0.88 8.97
CA LYS A 166 8.52 0.13 9.88
C LYS A 166 8.52 1.52 9.27
N THR A 167 9.36 1.77 8.26
CA THR A 167 9.67 3.12 7.78
C THR A 167 9.45 3.25 6.29
N TYR A 168 8.65 4.23 5.88
CA TYR A 168 8.39 4.56 4.49
C TYR A 168 8.51 6.08 4.31
N PHE A 169 9.30 6.51 3.32
CA PHE A 169 9.49 7.94 2.98
C PHE A 169 9.86 8.84 4.18
N GLY A 170 10.80 8.38 5.02
CA GLY A 170 11.26 9.10 6.21
C GLY A 170 10.29 9.08 7.39
N ARG A 171 9.17 8.36 7.29
CA ARG A 171 8.16 8.25 8.35
C ARG A 171 8.11 6.84 8.90
N LYS A 172 8.23 6.71 10.22
CA LYS A 172 7.88 5.47 10.91
C LYS A 172 6.37 5.39 11.06
N PHE A 173 5.77 4.35 10.47
CA PHE A 173 4.32 4.29 10.27
C PHE A 173 3.54 4.32 11.59
N SER A 174 3.97 3.52 12.58
CA SER A 174 3.33 3.47 13.91
C SER A 174 3.45 4.79 14.67
N GLU A 175 4.62 5.42 14.66
CA GLU A 175 4.85 6.69 15.35
C GLU A 175 4.04 7.83 14.70
N TYR A 176 4.00 7.87 13.37
CA TYR A 176 3.22 8.85 12.61
C TYR A 176 1.71 8.70 12.81
N GLY A 177 1.21 7.47 12.94
CA GLY A 177 -0.20 7.22 13.27
C GLY A 177 -0.54 7.68 14.69
N ILE A 178 0.29 7.33 15.68
CA ILE A 178 0.10 7.71 17.09
C ILE A 178 0.16 9.23 17.28
N SER A 179 0.97 9.94 16.49
CA SER A 179 1.04 11.41 16.51
C SER A 179 -0.16 12.10 15.84
N GLY A 180 -1.17 11.35 15.37
CA GLY A 180 -2.33 11.92 14.70
C GLY A 180 -2.00 12.40 13.28
N CYS A 181 -1.08 11.72 12.59
CA CYS A 181 -0.58 12.09 11.26
C CYS A 181 0.12 13.45 11.25
N ALA A 182 0.62 13.92 12.39
CA ALA A 182 1.49 15.07 12.46
C ALA A 182 2.94 14.63 12.26
N ASP A 183 3.69 15.42 11.49
CA ASP A 183 5.14 15.33 11.45
C ASP A 183 5.60 15.57 12.89
N LEU A 184 6.26 14.57 13.49
CA LEU A 184 6.95 14.80 14.75
C LEU A 184 7.93 15.92 14.46
N ILE A 185 7.67 17.11 15.01
CA ILE A 185 8.60 18.23 14.98
C ILE A 185 9.79 17.80 15.83
N THR A 186 10.70 17.03 15.25
CA THR A 186 12.05 16.93 15.77
C THR A 186 12.73 18.23 15.39
N SER A 187 12.91 19.07 16.40
CA SER A 187 13.82 20.20 16.43
C SER A 187 15.23 19.76 16.01
N MET A 188 15.46 19.63 14.71
CA MET A 188 16.79 19.73 14.14
C MET A 188 17.02 21.21 13.88
N ASN A 189 17.78 21.82 14.78
CA ASN A 189 18.43 23.11 14.60
C ASN A 189 19.30 23.06 13.34
N ASP A 190 18.72 23.26 12.17
CA ASP A 190 19.49 23.71 11.00
C ASP A 190 19.45 25.23 10.99
N GLY A 191 20.53 25.79 11.51
CA GLY A 191 20.79 27.22 11.56
C GLY A 191 20.78 27.83 10.16
N VAL A 192 19.65 28.41 9.78
CA VAL A 192 19.58 29.44 8.75
C VAL A 192 19.08 30.71 9.41
N LYS A 193 20.02 31.60 9.75
CA LYS A 193 19.69 32.99 10.08
C LYS A 193 19.10 33.63 8.82
N ALA A 194 17.78 33.76 8.77
CA ALA A 194 17.11 34.62 7.82
C ALA A 194 17.28 36.08 8.25
N ASN A 195 18.33 36.74 7.75
CA ASN A 195 18.41 38.19 7.75
C ASN A 195 17.44 38.72 6.69
N GLY A 196 16.30 39.28 7.12
CA GLY A 196 15.24 39.76 6.26
C GLY A 196 14.56 41.03 6.77
N LYS A 197 15.27 42.16 6.61
CA LYS A 197 14.82 43.56 6.43
C LYS A 197 13.38 43.95 6.83
N SER A 198 13.26 44.89 7.75
CA SER A 198 12.11 45.80 7.86
C SER A 198 12.46 47.18 7.26
N GLN A 199 11.89 47.48 6.08
CA GLN A 199 11.76 48.86 5.61
C GLN A 199 10.36 49.35 6.00
N LYS A 200 10.30 50.26 6.98
CA LYS A 200 9.12 51.07 7.29
C LYS A 200 8.94 52.14 6.21
N LYS A 201 7.75 52.22 5.61
CA LYS A 201 7.21 53.45 5.02
C LYS A 201 6.58 54.26 6.14
N SER A 202 6.98 55.51 6.27
CA SER A 202 6.36 56.54 7.11
C SER A 202 5.60 57.50 6.20
N ASP A 203 4.33 57.74 6.52
CA ASP A 203 3.71 59.05 6.39
C ASP A 203 3.84 59.76 7.74
#